data_AF-A0A3M5DA70-F1
#
_entry.id   AF-A0A3M5DA70-F1
#
_cell.length_a   1.000
_cell.length_b   1.000
_cell.length_c   1.000
_cell.angle_alpha   90.00
_cell.angle_beta   90.00
_cell.angle_gamma   90.00
#
_symmetry.space_group_name_H-M   'P 1'
#
loop_
_entity.id
_entity.type
_entity.pdbx_description
1 polymer ?
#
loop_
_entity_poly.entity_id
_entity_poly.type
_entity_poly.pdbx_seq_one_letter_code
_entity_poly.pdbx_strand_id
1 'polypeptide(L)' 'MAEIKPYPAENPNCHLIFARVLLAHVDDAVLADERHVDSARLDLVGRLGGSHYSHTRDTFSMIRPR' A
#
# COMPACT_ATOMS: atom_id res chain seq x y z
N MET A 1 5.51 -9.28 17.87
CA MET A 1 4.13 -8.89 18.25
C MET A 1 3.90 -7.49 17.71
N ALA A 2 2.66 -7.10 17.36
CA ALA A 2 2.38 -5.73 16.92
C ALA A 2 2.48 -4.75 18.11
N GLU A 3 2.92 -3.52 17.85
CA GLU A 3 3.00 -2.42 18.80
C GLU A 3 1.92 -1.38 18.45
N ILE A 4 1.14 -0.95 19.44
CA ILE A 4 0.05 0.01 19.27
C ILE A 4 0.37 1.24 20.13
N LYS A 5 0.46 2.43 19.51
CA LYS A 5 0.78 3.69 20.19
C LYS A 5 -0.35 4.70 20.04
N PRO A 6 -0.75 5.39 21.11
CA PRO A 6 -1.63 6.55 20.98
C PRO A 6 -0.94 7.68 20.20
N TYR A 7 -1.70 8.45 19.43
CA TYR A 7 -1.18 9.61 18.68
C TYR A 7 -2.18 10.78 18.64
N PRO A 8 -1.73 12.04 18.78
CA PRO A 8 -0.43 12.44 19.33
C PRO A 8 -0.21 11.88 20.76
N ALA A 9 1.04 11.78 21.22
CA ALA A 9 1.36 11.11 22.47
C ALA A 9 0.78 11.82 23.70
N GLU A 10 0.76 13.15 23.70
CA GLU A 10 0.32 13.96 24.85
C GLU A 10 -1.21 14.10 24.94
N ASN A 11 -1.91 14.07 23.79
CA ASN A 11 -3.37 14.19 23.72
C ASN A 11 -3.95 13.29 22.62
N PRO A 12 -4.11 11.99 22.90
CA PRO A 12 -4.42 11.00 21.87
C PRO A 12 -5.80 11.16 21.25
N ASN A 13 -5.87 11.09 19.92
CA ASN A 13 -7.14 11.03 19.18
C ASN A 13 -7.20 9.89 18.16
N CYS A 14 -6.08 9.18 17.94
CA CYS A 14 -6.01 7.98 17.13
C CYS A 14 -4.88 7.05 17.62
N HIS A 15 -4.62 5.97 16.88
CA HIS A 15 -3.54 5.03 17.18
C HIS A 15 -2.67 4.79 15.96
N LEU A 16 -1.35 4.74 16.17
CA LEU A 16 -0.39 4.20 15.23
C LEU A 16 -0.17 2.71 15.54
N ILE A 17 -0.25 1.87 14.52
CA ILE A 17 -0.07 0.42 14.64
C ILE A 17 1.17 0.03 13.84
N PHE A 18 2.16 -0.54 14.53
CA PHE A 18 3.37 -1.08 13.93
C PHE A 18 3.33 -2.61 14.00
N ALA A 19 3.43 -3.26 12.85
CA ALA A 19 3.39 -4.71 12.76
C ALA A 19 4.45 -5.24 11.80
N ARG A 20 4.95 -6.44 12.09
CA ARG A 20 5.84 -7.17 11.18
C ARG A 20 5.00 -8.03 10.24
N VAL A 21 5.18 -7.85 8.93
CA VAL A 21 4.61 -8.75 7.92
C VAL A 21 5.29 -10.11 8.05
N LEU A 22 4.50 -11.16 8.27
CA LEU A 22 5.00 -12.53 8.39
C LEU A 22 4.81 -13.33 7.10
N LEU A 23 3.76 -13.00 6.34
CA LEU A 23 3.37 -13.64 5.11
C LEU A 23 2.54 -12.65 4.30
N ALA A 24 2.65 -12.70 2.98
CA ALA A 24 1.72 -12.08 2.04
C ALA A 24 1.08 -13.20 1.22
N HIS A 25 -0.24 -13.14 1.05
CA HIS A 25 -0.97 -14.01 0.12
C HIS A 25 -1.31 -13.17 -1.11
N VAL A 26 -0.94 -13.67 -2.28
CA VAL A 26 -1.19 -13.03 -3.57
C VAL A 26 -1.72 -14.09 -4.54
N ASP A 27 -2.55 -13.66 -5.47
CA ASP A 27 -2.96 -14.49 -6.60
C ASP A 27 -1.77 -14.66 -7.56
N ASP A 28 -1.43 -15.89 -7.93
CA ASP A 28 -0.33 -16.16 -8.85
C ASP A 28 -0.52 -15.42 -10.20
N ALA A 29 -1.76 -15.13 -10.60
CA ALA A 29 -2.07 -14.38 -11.82
C ALA A 29 -1.51 -12.95 -11.83
N VAL A 30 -1.28 -12.35 -10.65
CA VAL A 30 -0.72 -10.99 -10.54
C VAL A 30 0.80 -10.96 -10.52
N LEU A 31 1.46 -12.11 -10.57
CA LEU A 31 2.92 -12.18 -10.63
C LEU A 31 3.40 -11.89 -12.05
N ALA A 32 4.41 -11.03 -12.16
CA ALA A 32 5.17 -10.83 -13.39
C ALA A 32 6.17 -11.98 -13.58
N ASP A 33 6.75 -12.45 -12.48
CA ASP A 33 7.67 -13.58 -12.38
C ASP A 33 7.67 -14.14 -10.93
N GLU A 34 8.55 -15.10 -10.61
CA GLU A 34 8.64 -15.74 -9.28
C GLU A 34 8.93 -14.78 -8.12
N ARG A 35 9.38 -13.55 -8.39
CA ARG A 35 9.82 -12.59 -7.36
C ARG A 35 9.12 -11.24 -7.43
N HIS A 36 8.50 -10.90 -8.56
CA HIS A 36 7.93 -9.57 -8.79
C HIS A 36 6.43 -9.64 -9.04
N VAL A 37 5.70 -8.74 -8.38
CA VAL A 37 4.28 -8.50 -8.65
C VAL A 37 4.15 -7.51 -9.80
N ASP A 38 3.28 -7.82 -10.75
CA ASP A 38 2.85 -6.89 -11.79
C ASP A 38 1.80 -5.93 -11.20
N SER A 39 2.21 -4.68 -10.97
CA SER A 39 1.31 -3.68 -10.37
C SER A 39 0.09 -3.36 -11.24
N ALA A 40 0.16 -3.57 -12.56
CA ALA A 40 -0.98 -3.33 -13.45
C ALA A 40 -2.06 -4.42 -13.30
N ARG A 41 -1.68 -5.65 -12.94
CA ARG A 41 -2.61 -6.77 -12.74
C ARG A 41 -3.32 -6.76 -11.39
N LEU A 42 -2.81 -6.01 -10.42
CA LEU A 42 -3.41 -5.90 -9.09
C LEU A 42 -4.75 -5.13 -9.07
N ASP A 43 -5.08 -4.39 -10.13
CA ASP A 43 -6.28 -3.53 -10.24
C ASP A 43 -6.57 -2.72 -8.97
N LEU A 44 -5.54 -2.06 -8.44
CA LEU A 44 -5.63 -1.37 -7.16
C LEU A 44 -6.52 -0.13 -7.23
N VAL A 45 -7.17 0.15 -6.10
CA VAL A 45 -7.95 1.38 -5.88
C VAL A 45 -7.22 2.27 -4.88
N GLY A 46 -6.95 3.52 -5.28
CA GLY A 46 -6.42 4.57 -4.43
C GLY A 46 -7.53 5.43 -3.82
N ARG A 47 -7.35 5.84 -2.55
CA ARG A 47 -8.25 6.78 -1.88
C ARG A 47 -7.80 8.22 -2.15
N LEU A 48 -8.73 9.07 -2.59
CA LEU A 48 -8.52 10.50 -2.76
C LEU A 48 -9.31 11.29 -1.69
N GLY A 49 -9.25 12.62 -1.78
CA GLY A 49 -10.02 13.51 -0.90
C GLY A 49 -11.53 13.34 -1.07
N GLY A 50 -12.29 13.59 0.01
CA GLY A 50 -13.75 13.50 -0.01
C GLY A 50 -14.24 12.08 -0.29
N SER A 51 -15.13 11.91 -1.27
CA SER A 51 -15.65 10.60 -1.70
C SER A 51 -14.99 10.06 -2.97
N HIS A 52 -13.88 10.66 -3.39
CA HIS A 52 -13.22 10.29 -4.64
C HIS A 52 -12.25 9.11 -4.47
N TYR A 53 -12.08 8.36 -5.55
CA TYR A 53 -11.20 7.21 -5.69
C TYR A 53 -10.56 7.20 -7.07
N SER A 54 -9.42 6.55 -7.22
CA SER A 54 -8.74 6.33 -8.49
C SER A 54 -8.38 4.87 -8.69
N HIS A 55 -8.30 4.42 -9.95
CA HIS A 55 -7.67 3.14 -10.30
C HIS A 55 -6.20 3.36 -10.67
N THR A 56 -5.36 2.34 -10.49
CA THR A 56 -3.93 2.38 -10.88
C THR A 56 -3.69 1.97 -12.35
N ARG A 57 -4.65 2.22 -13.24
CA ARG A 57 -4.61 1.77 -14.65
C ARG A 57 -3.92 2.77 -15.59
N ASP A 58 -3.83 4.02 -15.19
CA ASP A 58 -3.17 5.07 -15.96
C ASP A 58 -1.82 5.42 -15.31
N THR A 59 -0.74 4.89 -15.88
CA THR A 59 0.62 5.03 -15.34
C THR A 59 1.60 5.40 -16.44
N PHE A 60 2.69 6.07 -16.09
CA PHE A 60 3.78 6.40 -16.99
C PHE A 60 5.12 6.08 -16.34
N SER A 61 6.12 5.77 -17.16
CA SER A 61 7.48 5.53 -16.68
C SER A 61 8.23 6.85 -16.52
N MET A 62 8.91 7.02 -15.39
CA MET A 62 9.74 8.20 -15.11
C MET A 62 11.14 7.75 -14.69
N ILE A 63 12.17 8.21 -15.40
CA ILE A 63 13.56 7.91 -15.06
C ILE A 63 13.97 8.79 -13.87
N ARG A 64 14.63 8.20 -12.86
CA ARG A 64 15.19 8.96 -11.74
C ARG A 64 16.24 9.96 -12.27
N PRO A 65 16.11 11.26 -11.96
CA PRO A 65 17.13 12.25 -12.31
C PRO A 65 18.50 11.86 -11.73
N ARG A 66 19.58 12.17 -12.47
CA ARG A 66 20.96 12.00 -11.99
C ARG A 66 21.31 13.05 -10.94
#